data_AF-A0A9P7HPK6-F1
#
_entry.id   AF-A0A9P7HPK6-F1
#
_cell.length_a   1.000
_cell.length_b   1.000
_cell.length_c   1.000
_cell.angle_alpha   90.00
_cell.angle_beta   90.00
_cell.angle_gamma   90.00
#
_symmetry.space_group_name_H-M   'P 1'
#
loop_
_entity.id
_entity.type
_entity.pdbx_description
1 polymer ?
#
loop_
_entity_poly.entity_id
_entity_poly.type
_entity_poly.pdbx_seq_one_letter_code
_entity_poly.pdbx_strand_id
1 'polypeptide(L)'
;MFRLFDMSPYILSGGLFASSLLLVILIEAFLSSKSRAGQVSARSFKSPKGWWTDTKRFSLEQRAIFSQSWICVSHRSRFSKTGDYIAFEIAGFRLLLMLGKDDVVRAFHNVCRHRAFPVTRKASGSSSILGCKYHGWSYNTKGELMKAPQFEGVIGFDKSQNGLFPVHTKMDDDGFLHINLNSSAEAGDTKLERAKAIGRPAATDQIQQYLGSWEVNGKFNWKVPGNDFDQETSSAHLKSSLSRLFGPSAAGQLRFSPLTTIYSQKGSPIWYQLTYSPESVRRTTVRCDVYSKSKQDSSYFEKSLKPDLEVEINSIVRRHEETYEKLASSVLSLYHGGDEHAALADMVDEHANKEKSEGAEIKPAAVNQCRSKDYAKAEGSKYITKSLLLDGNGHG
;
A
#
# COMPACT_ATOMS: atom_id res chain seq x y z
N MET A 1 -95.67 31.54 23.93
CA MET A 1 -95.41 30.90 25.24
C MET A 1 -93.95 31.17 25.58
N PHE A 2 -93.71 31.82 26.73
CA PHE A 2 -92.46 32.23 27.41
C PHE A 2 -91.24 31.28 27.23
N ARG A 3 -89.94 31.62 27.42
CA ARG A 3 -89.18 32.72 28.06
C ARG A 3 -87.67 32.57 27.72
N LEU A 4 -86.91 33.66 27.85
CA LEU A 4 -85.44 33.79 27.89
C LEU A 4 -84.77 33.15 29.13
N PHE A 5 -83.48 32.79 29.04
CA PHE A 5 -82.33 32.95 30.00
C PHE A 5 -81.12 32.18 29.39
N ASP A 6 -80.02 32.78 28.91
CA ASP A 6 -78.88 33.49 29.55
C ASP A 6 -77.79 32.59 30.18
N MET A 7 -76.53 33.06 30.04
CA MET A 7 -75.25 32.67 30.67
C MET A 7 -74.23 31.82 29.89
N SER A 8 -72.98 32.29 30.00
CA SER A 8 -71.76 32.04 29.23
C SER A 8 -70.81 31.06 29.97
N PRO A 9 -69.47 31.07 29.73
CA PRO A 9 -68.64 29.97 29.23
C PRO A 9 -67.85 29.24 30.35
N TYR A 10 -67.17 28.10 30.08
CA TYR A 10 -65.86 27.74 30.68
C TYR A 10 -65.33 26.37 30.18
N ILE A 11 -64.13 26.42 29.58
CA ILE A 11 -62.93 25.58 29.80
C ILE A 11 -63.04 24.04 29.72
N LEU A 12 -62.31 23.44 28.78
CA LEU A 12 -61.20 22.51 29.07
C LEU A 12 -60.32 22.24 27.84
N SER A 13 -59.14 22.84 27.90
CA SER A 13 -57.91 22.50 27.17
C SER A 13 -57.32 21.18 27.67
N GLY A 14 -56.44 20.55 26.87
CA GLY A 14 -55.31 19.80 27.45
C GLY A 14 -55.03 18.36 27.00
N GLY A 15 -55.73 17.80 26.00
CA GLY A 15 -55.57 16.37 25.66
C GLY A 15 -54.55 15.99 24.58
N LEU A 16 -54.13 16.91 23.71
CA LEU A 16 -53.46 16.55 22.43
C LEU A 16 -51.98 16.94 22.30
N PHE A 17 -51.40 17.60 23.30
CA PHE A 17 -49.98 17.99 23.26
C PHE A 17 -49.04 17.03 23.99
N ALA A 18 -49.55 16.14 24.85
CA ALA A 18 -48.69 15.25 25.63
C ALA A 18 -48.16 14.04 24.84
N SER A 19 -48.91 13.53 23.85
CA SER A 19 -48.49 12.36 23.07
C SER A 19 -47.47 12.69 21.97
N SER A 20 -47.56 13.88 21.37
CA SER A 20 -46.58 14.36 20.39
C SER A 20 -45.25 14.74 21.05
N LEU A 21 -45.28 15.34 22.24
CA LEU A 21 -44.08 15.68 23.00
C LEU A 21 -43.33 14.42 23.45
N LEU A 22 -44.03 13.39 23.90
CA LEU A 22 -43.40 12.11 24.29
C LEU A 22 -42.74 11.41 23.09
N LEU A 23 -43.38 11.46 21.92
CA LEU A 23 -42.83 10.89 20.69
C LEU A 23 -41.60 11.67 20.21
N VAL A 24 -41.62 13.00 20.28
CA VAL A 24 -40.47 13.85 19.95
C VAL A 24 -39.32 13.62 20.94
N ILE A 25 -39.60 13.51 22.25
CA ILE A 25 -38.59 13.20 23.26
C ILE A 25 -38.00 11.80 23.06
N LEU A 26 -38.80 10.80 22.68
CA LEU A 26 -38.32 9.45 22.37
C LEU A 26 -37.49 9.42 21.08
N ILE A 27 -37.86 10.19 20.07
CA ILE A 27 -37.09 10.35 18.83
C ILE A 27 -35.77 11.08 19.12
N GLU A 28 -35.79 12.16 19.90
CA GLU A 28 -34.57 12.87 20.31
C GLU A 28 -33.68 12.02 21.21
N ALA A 29 -34.24 11.25 22.14
CA ALA A 29 -33.50 10.33 22.99
C ALA A 29 -32.90 9.17 22.17
N PHE A 30 -33.58 8.67 21.14
CA PHE A 30 -33.09 7.63 20.23
C PHE A 30 -32.04 8.17 19.24
N LEU A 31 -32.21 9.40 18.75
CA LEU A 31 -31.21 10.10 17.94
C LEU A 31 -29.97 10.48 18.77
N SER A 32 -30.15 10.86 20.04
CA SER A 32 -29.09 11.13 21.00
C SER A 32 -28.39 9.84 21.48
N SER A 33 -29.10 8.72 21.59
CA SER A 33 -28.47 7.42 21.89
C SER A 33 -27.70 6.88 20.68
N LYS A 34 -28.17 7.11 19.44
CA LYS A 34 -27.40 6.83 18.22
C LYS A 34 -26.20 7.75 18.03
N SER A 35 -26.28 9.03 18.44
CA SER A 35 -25.12 9.93 18.40
C SER A 35 -24.06 9.57 19.44
N ARG A 36 -24.47 9.04 20.61
CA ARG A 36 -23.56 8.50 21.64
C ARG A 36 -23.00 7.13 21.31
N ALA A 37 -23.74 6.25 20.62
CA ALA A 37 -23.29 4.90 20.28
C ALA A 37 -22.23 4.84 19.15
N GLY A 38 -21.83 5.98 18.60
CA GLY A 38 -20.81 6.08 17.54
C GLY A 38 -19.59 6.94 17.89
N GLN A 39 -19.56 7.61 19.04
CA GLN A 39 -18.35 8.32 19.49
C GLN A 39 -17.42 7.35 20.21
N VAL A 40 -16.70 6.53 19.43
CA VAL A 40 -15.40 6.03 19.87
C VAL A 40 -14.55 7.27 20.11
N SER A 41 -14.24 7.55 21.37
CA SER A 41 -13.33 8.64 21.74
C SER A 41 -12.02 8.45 20.98
N ALA A 42 -11.78 9.27 19.96
CA ALA A 42 -10.52 9.27 19.23
C ALA A 42 -9.37 9.34 20.24
N ARG A 43 -8.47 8.36 20.22
CA ARG A 43 -7.33 8.37 21.15
C ARG A 43 -6.50 9.59 20.81
N SER A 44 -6.36 10.52 21.76
CA SER A 44 -5.50 11.70 21.57
C SER A 44 -4.06 11.26 21.30
N PHE A 45 -3.65 11.21 20.03
CA PHE A 45 -2.28 10.90 19.66
C PHE A 45 -1.42 12.15 19.79
N LYS A 46 -0.39 12.11 20.63
CA LYS A 46 0.68 13.11 20.60
C LYS A 46 1.86 12.58 19.82
N SER A 47 2.21 13.26 18.73
CA SER A 47 3.34 12.87 17.89
C SER A 47 4.65 12.71 18.70
N PRO A 48 5.33 11.55 18.62
CA PRO A 48 6.65 11.35 19.20
C PRO A 48 7.69 12.35 18.67
N LYS A 49 8.77 12.54 19.43
CA LYS A 49 9.90 13.37 18.98
C LYS A 49 10.47 12.79 17.67
N GLY A 50 10.70 13.66 16.69
CA GLY A 50 11.29 13.27 15.41
C GLY A 50 10.36 12.50 14.46
N TRP A 51 9.07 12.33 14.79
CA TRP A 51 8.09 11.59 13.98
C TRP A 51 8.08 11.97 12.49
N TRP A 52 8.23 13.26 12.19
CA TRP A 52 8.20 13.77 10.82
C TRP A 52 9.56 13.91 10.16
N THR A 53 10.65 14.01 10.93
CA THR A 53 11.93 14.54 10.43
C THR A 53 13.17 13.72 10.77
N ASP A 54 13.08 12.76 11.70
CA ASP A 54 14.23 11.97 12.15
C ASP A 54 14.50 10.77 11.23
N THR A 55 15.64 10.80 10.54
CA THR A 55 16.12 9.72 9.67
C THR A 55 16.35 8.42 10.44
N LYS A 56 16.80 8.46 11.70
CA LYS A 56 16.98 7.23 12.50
C LYS A 56 15.65 6.57 12.80
N ARG A 57 14.63 7.38 13.11
CA ARG A 57 13.26 6.87 13.27
C ARG A 57 12.72 6.29 11.98
N PHE A 58 12.97 6.93 10.83
CA PHE A 58 12.58 6.37 9.53
C PHE A 58 13.24 5.01 9.24
N SER A 59 14.51 4.81 9.61
CA SER A 59 15.17 3.49 9.53
C SER A 59 14.51 2.44 10.43
N LEU A 60 14.07 2.84 11.62
CA LEU A 60 13.32 1.98 12.53
C LEU A 60 11.91 1.68 11.99
N GLU A 61 11.20 2.67 11.43
CA GLU A 61 9.89 2.49 10.77
C GLU A 61 9.97 1.47 9.64
N GLN A 62 11.08 1.42 8.89
CA GLN A 62 11.27 0.39 7.85
C GLN A 62 11.24 -1.03 8.39
N ARG A 63 11.82 -1.26 9.57
CA ARG A 63 11.86 -2.57 10.22
C ARG A 63 10.58 -2.84 11.01
N ALA A 64 10.07 -1.86 11.72
CA ALA A 64 8.92 -2.00 12.60
C ALA A 64 7.59 -2.11 11.83
N ILE A 65 7.43 -1.33 10.75
CA ILE A 65 6.17 -1.21 10.02
C ILE A 65 6.25 -1.95 8.69
N PHE A 66 7.02 -1.42 7.73
CA PHE A 66 6.96 -1.92 6.35
C PHE A 66 7.41 -3.37 6.22
N SER A 67 8.34 -3.80 7.06
CA SER A 67 8.82 -5.18 7.03
C SER A 67 7.91 -6.19 7.73
N GLN A 68 6.83 -5.74 8.39
CA GLN A 68 5.96 -6.59 9.20
C GLN A 68 4.46 -6.46 8.86
N SER A 69 4.05 -5.36 8.25
CA SER A 69 2.67 -5.14 7.79
C SER A 69 2.39 -5.83 6.46
N TRP A 70 1.13 -6.23 6.26
CA TRP A 70 0.60 -6.47 4.93
C TRP A 70 0.44 -5.14 4.20
N ILE A 71 1.02 -5.01 3.01
CA ILE A 71 0.96 -3.81 2.17
C ILE A 71 0.21 -4.17 0.89
N CYS A 72 -0.92 -3.52 0.63
CA CYS A 72 -1.59 -3.59 -0.66
C CYS A 72 -0.73 -2.89 -1.72
N VAL A 73 -0.27 -3.62 -2.74
CA VAL A 73 0.71 -3.13 -3.72
C VAL A 73 0.23 -3.19 -5.15
N SER A 74 -0.86 -3.88 -5.45
CA SER A 74 -1.40 -3.94 -6.81
C SER A 74 -2.80 -4.55 -6.80
N HIS A 75 -3.35 -4.77 -7.99
CA HIS A 75 -4.58 -5.52 -8.18
C HIS A 75 -4.36 -6.61 -9.24
N ARG A 76 -5.02 -7.76 -9.09
CA ARG A 76 -4.89 -8.93 -9.98
C ARG A 76 -5.10 -8.60 -11.46
N SER A 77 -6.01 -7.69 -11.78
CA SER A 77 -6.33 -7.22 -13.15
C SER A 77 -5.18 -6.52 -13.87
N ARG A 78 -4.11 -6.12 -13.16
CA ARG A 78 -2.87 -5.63 -13.79
C ARG A 78 -2.11 -6.72 -14.55
N PHE A 79 -2.37 -7.98 -14.25
CA PHE A 79 -1.69 -9.13 -14.84
C PHE A 79 -2.63 -9.86 -15.81
N SER A 80 -2.46 -9.63 -17.10
CA SER A 80 -3.37 -10.12 -18.13
C SER A 80 -3.08 -11.56 -18.57
N LYS A 81 -1.81 -11.97 -18.54
CA LYS A 81 -1.34 -13.28 -19.00
C LYS A 81 -0.16 -13.76 -18.18
N THR A 82 0.02 -15.09 -18.14
CA THR A 82 1.18 -15.71 -17.51
C THR A 82 2.49 -15.06 -17.94
N GLY A 83 3.37 -14.84 -16.96
CA GLY A 83 4.67 -14.20 -17.16
C GLY A 83 4.60 -12.68 -17.11
N ASP A 84 3.40 -12.07 -17.10
CA ASP A 84 3.28 -10.64 -16.79
C ASP A 84 3.91 -10.37 -15.42
N TYR A 85 4.74 -9.34 -15.36
CA TYR A 85 5.46 -8.96 -14.16
C TYR A 85 5.50 -7.44 -14.00
N ILE A 86 5.64 -7.02 -12.75
CA ILE A 86 5.96 -5.64 -12.37
C ILE A 86 7.13 -5.66 -11.38
N ALA A 87 8.03 -4.68 -11.51
CA ALA A 87 9.15 -4.48 -10.61
C ALA A 87 9.14 -3.04 -10.10
N PHE A 88 9.25 -2.89 -8.79
CA PHE A 88 9.15 -1.60 -8.11
C PHE A 88 9.93 -1.62 -6.80
N GLU A 89 10.05 -0.47 -6.14
CA GLU A 89 10.68 -0.34 -4.82
C GLU A 89 9.68 0.29 -3.85
N ILE A 90 9.52 -0.30 -2.66
CA ILE A 90 8.74 0.28 -1.56
C ILE A 90 9.63 0.27 -0.33
N ALA A 91 9.82 1.43 0.29
CA ALA A 91 10.56 1.56 1.54
C ALA A 91 11.97 0.91 1.52
N GLY A 92 12.69 1.06 0.40
CA GLY A 92 14.02 0.47 0.21
C GLY A 92 14.03 -1.00 -0.22
N PHE A 93 12.87 -1.66 -0.29
CA PHE A 93 12.76 -3.06 -0.73
C PHE A 93 12.43 -3.14 -2.22
N ARG A 94 13.37 -3.71 -3.00
CA ARG A 94 13.18 -3.97 -4.43
C ARG A 94 12.40 -5.26 -4.64
N LEU A 95 11.26 -5.14 -5.30
CA LEU A 95 10.27 -6.20 -5.41
C LEU A 95 9.98 -6.54 -6.87
N LEU A 96 9.57 -7.78 -7.08
CA LEU A 96 9.14 -8.33 -8.36
C LEU A 96 7.86 -9.13 -8.10
N LEU A 97 6.75 -8.68 -8.68
CA LEU A 97 5.51 -9.45 -8.72
C LEU A 97 5.38 -10.08 -10.11
N MET A 98 4.98 -11.35 -10.18
CA MET A 98 4.87 -12.07 -11.43
C MET A 98 3.73 -13.09 -11.43
N LEU A 99 2.97 -13.13 -12.52
CA LEU A 99 1.85 -14.07 -12.71
C LEU A 99 2.37 -15.44 -13.19
N GLY A 100 2.06 -16.49 -12.42
CA GLY A 100 2.38 -17.87 -12.75
C GLY A 100 1.53 -18.48 -13.87
N LYS A 101 1.92 -19.68 -14.29
CA LYS A 101 1.10 -20.54 -15.18
C LYS A 101 -0.13 -21.11 -14.48
N ASP A 102 -0.10 -21.12 -13.15
CA ASP A 102 -1.16 -21.56 -12.25
C ASP A 102 -2.11 -20.43 -11.85
N ASP A 103 -2.07 -19.31 -12.59
CA ASP A 103 -2.87 -18.11 -12.36
C ASP A 103 -2.65 -17.39 -11.02
N VAL A 104 -1.60 -17.78 -10.28
CA VAL A 104 -1.22 -17.17 -9.00
C VAL A 104 -0.15 -16.10 -9.21
N VAL A 105 -0.41 -14.88 -8.74
CA VAL A 105 0.61 -13.82 -8.64
C VAL A 105 1.47 -14.06 -7.40
N ARG A 106 2.80 -14.03 -7.58
CA ARG A 106 3.78 -14.20 -6.50
C ARG A 106 4.70 -13.00 -6.43
N ALA A 107 5.13 -12.65 -5.22
CA ALA A 107 6.15 -11.64 -4.99
C ALA A 107 7.50 -12.27 -4.63
N PHE A 108 8.57 -11.62 -5.08
CA PHE A 108 9.94 -11.95 -4.75
C PHE A 108 10.73 -10.67 -4.52
N HIS A 109 11.84 -10.75 -3.78
CA HIS A 109 12.86 -9.71 -3.87
C HIS A 109 13.46 -9.72 -5.28
N ASN A 110 13.52 -8.56 -5.94
CA ASN A 110 14.13 -8.38 -7.25
C ASN A 110 15.67 -8.35 -7.13
N VAL A 111 16.24 -9.45 -6.64
CA VAL A 111 17.66 -9.60 -6.29
C VAL A 111 18.13 -10.97 -6.77
N CYS A 112 19.06 -10.99 -7.72
CA CYS A 112 19.65 -12.22 -8.22
C CYS A 112 20.49 -12.89 -7.12
N ARG A 113 20.25 -14.19 -6.89
CA ARG A 113 20.95 -15.00 -5.89
C ARG A 113 22.45 -15.17 -6.13
N HIS A 114 22.97 -14.85 -7.31
CA HIS A 114 24.41 -14.94 -7.57
C HIS A 114 25.18 -13.78 -6.89
N ARG A 115 24.93 -12.54 -7.31
CA ARG A 115 25.67 -11.33 -6.87
C ARG A 115 24.77 -10.11 -6.67
N ALA A 116 23.54 -10.35 -6.19
CA ALA A 116 22.56 -9.33 -5.80
C ALA A 116 22.16 -8.29 -6.87
N PHE A 117 22.52 -8.52 -8.13
CA PHE A 117 22.09 -7.66 -9.23
C PHE A 117 20.57 -7.81 -9.47
N PRO A 118 19.82 -6.75 -9.81
CA PRO A 118 18.39 -6.87 -10.08
C PRO A 118 18.11 -7.83 -11.23
N VAL A 119 17.13 -8.72 -11.05
CA VAL A 119 16.78 -9.73 -12.07
C VAL A 119 16.24 -9.02 -13.31
N THR A 120 15.38 -8.01 -13.11
CA THR A 120 14.93 -7.10 -14.16
C THR A 120 15.07 -5.65 -13.71
N ARG A 121 15.41 -4.77 -14.66
CA ARG A 121 15.39 -3.31 -14.48
C ARG A 121 14.17 -2.65 -15.12
N LYS A 122 13.40 -3.41 -15.93
CA LYS A 122 12.16 -2.90 -16.52
C LYS A 122 11.09 -2.89 -15.43
N ALA A 123 10.38 -1.78 -15.29
CA ALA A 123 9.30 -1.62 -14.32
C ALA A 123 8.13 -2.60 -14.56
N SER A 124 7.93 -3.03 -15.81
CA SER A 124 6.96 -4.07 -16.16
C SER A 124 7.37 -4.80 -17.43
N GLY A 125 6.68 -5.91 -17.71
CA GLY A 125 6.84 -6.67 -18.95
C GLY A 125 6.14 -8.02 -18.86
N SER A 126 6.46 -8.90 -19.81
CA SER A 126 5.93 -10.26 -19.84
C SER A 126 7.02 -11.23 -20.25
N SER A 127 7.32 -12.21 -19.41
CA SER A 127 8.24 -13.31 -19.72
C SER A 127 8.02 -14.50 -18.78
N SER A 128 8.03 -15.72 -19.33
CA SER A 128 7.98 -16.94 -18.51
C SER A 128 9.30 -17.24 -17.80
N ILE A 129 10.41 -16.65 -18.25
CA ILE A 129 11.75 -16.77 -17.66
C ILE A 129 12.43 -15.40 -17.65
N LEU A 130 12.89 -14.95 -16.49
CA LEU A 130 13.65 -13.71 -16.35
C LEU A 130 15.14 -14.00 -16.14
N GLY A 131 15.96 -13.53 -17.07
CA GLY A 131 17.42 -13.66 -17.01
C GLY A 131 18.09 -12.42 -16.42
N CYS A 132 18.83 -12.60 -15.34
CA CYS A 132 19.68 -11.57 -14.75
C CYS A 132 20.75 -11.13 -15.77
N LYS A 133 20.78 -9.84 -16.09
CA LYS A 133 21.70 -9.25 -17.08
C LYS A 133 23.17 -9.23 -16.66
N TYR A 134 23.49 -9.62 -15.43
CA TYR A 134 24.88 -9.64 -14.97
C TYR A 134 25.63 -10.90 -15.43
N HIS A 135 25.13 -12.09 -15.07
CA HIS A 135 25.80 -13.37 -15.36
C HIS A 135 24.88 -14.43 -15.97
N GLY A 136 23.67 -14.05 -16.39
CA GLY A 136 22.75 -14.95 -17.09
C GLY A 136 22.04 -15.98 -16.22
N TRP A 137 22.14 -15.88 -14.88
CA TRP A 137 21.25 -16.65 -14.00
C TRP A 137 19.80 -16.31 -14.29
N SER A 138 18.96 -17.32 -14.49
CA SER A 138 17.58 -17.10 -14.93
C SER A 138 16.57 -17.85 -14.09
N TYR A 139 15.42 -17.23 -13.87
CA TYR A 139 14.39 -17.70 -12.95
C TYR A 139 13.05 -17.80 -13.66
N ASN A 140 12.24 -18.81 -13.33
CA ASN A 140 10.90 -18.96 -13.89
C ASN A 140 9.84 -18.15 -13.10
N THR A 141 8.57 -18.28 -13.48
CA THR A 141 7.45 -17.59 -12.83
C THR A 141 7.20 -18.00 -11.37
N LYS A 142 7.78 -19.10 -10.90
CA LYS A 142 7.75 -19.55 -9.50
C LYS A 142 8.99 -19.10 -8.71
N GLY A 143 9.90 -18.35 -9.34
CA GLY A 143 11.16 -17.92 -8.74
C GLY A 143 12.24 -18.99 -8.71
N GLU A 144 11.99 -20.17 -9.29
CA GLU A 144 12.96 -21.27 -9.30
C GLU A 144 14.12 -20.96 -10.27
N LEU A 145 15.35 -21.33 -9.88
CA LEU A 145 16.53 -21.13 -10.72
C LEU A 145 16.54 -22.13 -11.88
N MET A 146 16.37 -21.64 -13.10
CA MET A 146 16.31 -22.44 -14.32
C MET A 146 17.70 -22.70 -14.90
N LYS A 147 18.48 -21.64 -15.07
CA LYS A 147 19.84 -21.71 -15.62
C LYS A 147 20.80 -20.96 -14.73
N ALA A 148 21.96 -21.56 -14.51
CA ALA A 148 23.07 -20.95 -13.81
C ALA A 148 24.33 -21.16 -14.65
N PRO A 149 24.58 -20.30 -15.66
CA PRO A 149 25.76 -20.43 -16.51
C PRO A 149 27.03 -20.58 -15.66
N GLN A 150 27.92 -21.49 -16.06
CA GLN A 150 29.15 -21.87 -15.35
C GLN A 150 28.97 -22.58 -14.00
N PHE A 151 27.74 -22.87 -13.57
CA PHE A 151 27.44 -23.71 -12.40
C PHE A 151 26.75 -25.03 -12.78
N GLU A 152 26.37 -25.19 -14.04
CA GLU A 152 25.82 -26.45 -14.57
C GLU A 152 26.84 -27.59 -14.39
N GLY A 153 26.44 -28.68 -13.75
CA GLY A 153 27.30 -29.84 -13.50
C GLY A 153 28.39 -29.63 -12.44
N VAL A 154 28.44 -28.48 -11.76
CA VAL A 154 29.42 -28.26 -10.70
C VAL A 154 29.03 -29.07 -9.46
N ILE A 155 29.98 -29.87 -8.97
CA ILE A 155 29.78 -30.76 -7.81
C ILE A 155 29.36 -29.93 -6.59
N GLY A 156 28.23 -30.31 -5.99
CA GLY A 156 27.65 -29.69 -4.79
C GLY A 156 26.97 -28.34 -5.02
N PHE A 157 26.78 -27.91 -6.27
CA PHE A 157 25.85 -26.84 -6.60
C PHE A 157 24.44 -27.40 -6.82
N ASP A 158 23.51 -27.04 -5.94
CA ASP A 158 22.09 -27.39 -6.08
C ASP A 158 21.28 -26.15 -6.50
N LYS A 159 20.66 -26.23 -7.70
CA LYS A 159 19.78 -25.18 -8.21
C LYS A 159 18.54 -24.97 -7.33
N SER A 160 18.02 -26.02 -6.70
CA SER A 160 16.80 -25.97 -5.90
C SER A 160 16.95 -25.02 -4.70
N GLN A 161 18.17 -24.87 -4.19
CA GLN A 161 18.52 -24.01 -3.04
C GLN A 161 18.76 -22.53 -3.44
N ASN A 162 18.69 -22.22 -4.73
CA ASN A 162 19.11 -20.93 -5.29
C ASN A 162 18.00 -20.21 -6.07
N GLY A 163 16.73 -20.49 -5.79
CA GLY A 163 15.60 -19.70 -6.26
C GLY A 163 15.56 -18.27 -5.68
N LEU A 164 14.76 -17.38 -6.27
CA LEU A 164 14.54 -16.03 -5.75
C LEU A 164 14.02 -16.07 -4.32
N PHE A 165 14.35 -15.05 -3.54
CA PHE A 165 13.83 -14.91 -2.18
C PHE A 165 12.33 -14.59 -2.25
N PRO A 166 11.44 -15.49 -1.78
CA PRO A 166 10.02 -15.26 -1.82
C PRO A 166 9.61 -14.16 -0.84
N VAL A 167 8.55 -13.45 -1.18
CA VAL A 167 7.85 -12.49 -0.31
C VAL A 167 6.43 -12.99 -0.16
N HIS A 168 5.92 -13.03 1.07
CA HIS A 168 4.56 -13.50 1.33
C HIS A 168 3.58 -12.68 0.51
N THR A 169 2.66 -13.35 -0.17
CA THR A 169 1.70 -12.71 -1.08
C THR A 169 0.31 -13.26 -0.81
N LYS A 170 -0.69 -12.38 -0.70
CA LYS A 170 -2.11 -12.74 -0.62
C LYS A 170 -2.92 -11.91 -1.59
N MET A 171 -4.00 -12.49 -2.09
CA MET A 171 -5.05 -11.78 -2.81
C MET A 171 -6.28 -11.77 -1.93
N ASP A 172 -6.91 -10.60 -1.74
CA ASP A 172 -8.20 -10.52 -1.05
C ASP A 172 -9.37 -10.81 -2.00
N ASP A 173 -10.58 -10.87 -1.45
CA ASP A 173 -11.80 -11.21 -2.18
C ASP A 173 -12.13 -10.18 -3.28
N ASP A 174 -11.63 -8.95 -3.14
CA ASP A 174 -11.81 -7.86 -4.11
C ASP A 174 -10.71 -7.86 -5.20
N GLY A 175 -9.73 -8.77 -5.11
CA GLY A 175 -8.65 -8.94 -6.09
C GLY A 175 -7.41 -8.08 -5.83
N PHE A 176 -7.33 -7.36 -4.71
CA PHE A 176 -6.13 -6.61 -4.34
C PHE A 176 -5.02 -7.55 -3.88
N LEU A 177 -3.81 -7.24 -4.31
CA LEU A 177 -2.60 -8.00 -4.04
C LEU A 177 -1.84 -7.35 -2.89
N HIS A 178 -1.65 -8.12 -1.82
CA HIS A 178 -0.95 -7.72 -0.61
C HIS A 178 0.36 -8.47 -0.47
N ILE A 179 1.39 -7.80 0.04
CA ILE A 179 2.68 -8.42 0.37
C ILE A 179 3.02 -8.24 1.84
N ASN A 180 3.75 -9.20 2.42
CA ASN A 180 4.39 -9.06 3.72
C ASN A 180 5.86 -9.48 3.60
N LEU A 181 6.76 -8.58 4.00
CA LEU A 181 8.19 -8.74 3.83
C LEU A 181 8.85 -9.53 4.97
N ASN A 182 8.15 -9.80 6.06
CA ASN A 182 8.69 -10.57 7.18
C ASN A 182 9.01 -11.99 6.69
N SER A 183 10.26 -12.43 6.87
CA SER A 183 10.72 -13.71 6.34
C SER A 183 10.27 -14.92 7.17
N SER A 184 9.67 -14.70 8.34
CA SER A 184 9.10 -15.77 9.17
C SER A 184 7.87 -16.40 8.49
N ALA A 185 7.67 -17.70 8.66
CA ALA A 185 6.54 -18.40 8.07
C ALA A 185 5.21 -17.93 8.69
N GLU A 186 5.22 -17.66 9.99
CA GLU A 186 4.06 -17.24 10.79
C GLU A 186 3.48 -15.91 10.29
N ALA A 187 4.33 -15.00 9.82
CA ALA A 187 3.88 -13.74 9.24
C ALA A 187 3.02 -13.97 7.99
N GLY A 188 3.35 -14.99 7.18
CA GLY A 188 2.58 -15.39 6.01
C GLY A 188 1.16 -15.89 6.36
N ASP A 189 0.97 -16.41 7.57
CA ASP A 189 -0.32 -16.95 8.02
C ASP A 189 -1.22 -15.89 8.67
N THR A 190 -0.68 -14.73 9.05
CA THR A 190 -1.46 -13.62 9.63
C THR A 190 -2.56 -13.11 8.70
N LYS A 191 -3.67 -12.66 9.27
CA LYS A 191 -4.84 -12.19 8.50
C LYS A 191 -4.55 -10.85 7.82
N LEU A 192 -5.21 -10.63 6.67
CA LEU A 192 -5.25 -9.30 6.06
C LEU A 192 -6.20 -8.41 6.85
N GLU A 193 -5.76 -7.21 7.18
CA GLU A 193 -6.63 -6.18 7.74
C GLU A 193 -7.58 -5.65 6.68
N ARG A 194 -8.83 -5.38 7.07
CA ARG A 194 -9.84 -4.83 6.16
C ARG A 194 -9.50 -3.37 5.85
N ALA A 195 -9.67 -2.96 4.60
CA ALA A 195 -9.57 -1.55 4.25
C ALA A 195 -10.57 -0.70 5.03
N LYS A 196 -10.14 0.46 5.50
CA LYS A 196 -11.03 1.46 6.10
C LYS A 196 -11.76 2.20 5.00
N ALA A 197 -13.08 2.07 4.95
CA ALA A 197 -13.91 2.82 4.01
C ALA A 197 -14.15 4.26 4.50
N ILE A 198 -13.93 5.23 3.63
CA ILE A 198 -14.21 6.66 3.87
C ILE A 198 -15.20 7.13 2.80
N GLY A 199 -16.28 7.79 3.21
CA GLY A 199 -17.34 8.17 2.28
C GLY A 199 -18.15 6.96 1.78
N ARG A 200 -18.38 6.89 0.46
CA ARG A 200 -19.15 5.80 -0.17
C ARG A 200 -18.39 5.23 -1.38
N PRO A 201 -17.35 4.40 -1.16
CA PRO A 201 -16.57 3.84 -2.25
C PRO A 201 -17.48 2.99 -3.15
N ALA A 202 -17.26 3.08 -4.46
CA ALA A 202 -17.95 2.20 -5.40
C ALA A 202 -17.33 0.81 -5.36
N ALA A 203 -18.14 -0.21 -5.67
CA ALA A 203 -17.65 -1.58 -5.77
C ALA A 203 -16.53 -1.68 -6.81
N THR A 204 -15.48 -2.42 -6.45
CA THR A 204 -14.33 -2.73 -7.29
C THR A 204 -14.37 -4.16 -7.83
N ASP A 205 -15.38 -4.95 -7.50
CA ASP A 205 -15.54 -6.38 -7.82
C ASP A 205 -15.91 -6.71 -9.29
N GLN A 206 -16.13 -5.72 -10.15
CA GLN A 206 -16.55 -5.91 -11.54
C GLN A 206 -15.39 -6.31 -12.49
N ILE A 207 -15.68 -6.59 -13.76
CA ILE A 207 -14.63 -6.85 -14.77
C ILE A 207 -13.71 -5.63 -14.83
N GLN A 208 -12.44 -5.86 -14.51
CA GLN A 208 -11.47 -4.79 -14.49
C GLN A 208 -10.48 -4.87 -15.65
N GLN A 209 -10.29 -3.74 -16.32
CA GLN A 209 -9.16 -3.53 -17.24
C GLN A 209 -8.16 -2.58 -16.61
N TYR A 210 -6.90 -2.99 -16.49
CA TYR A 210 -5.80 -2.08 -16.16
C TYR A 210 -5.53 -1.14 -17.35
N LEU A 211 -5.53 0.17 -17.10
CA LEU A 211 -5.38 1.21 -18.11
C LEU A 211 -3.97 1.79 -18.17
N GLY A 212 -3.27 1.87 -17.04
CA GLY A 212 -1.93 2.45 -17.00
C GLY A 212 -1.45 2.80 -15.60
N SER A 213 -0.19 3.20 -15.51
CA SER A 213 0.45 3.65 -14.28
C SER A 213 1.54 4.67 -14.55
N TRP A 214 1.73 5.58 -13.61
CA TRP A 214 2.82 6.56 -13.57
C TRP A 214 3.15 6.92 -12.14
N GLU A 215 4.26 7.63 -11.95
CA GLU A 215 4.79 8.03 -10.65
C GLU A 215 4.93 9.54 -10.56
N VAL A 216 4.62 10.10 -9.39
CA VAL A 216 4.81 11.51 -9.05
C VAL A 216 5.67 11.58 -7.80
N ASN A 217 6.76 12.34 -7.87
CA ASN A 217 7.68 12.52 -6.74
C ASN A 217 7.16 13.61 -5.81
N GLY A 218 7.06 13.32 -4.51
CA GLY A 218 6.66 14.28 -3.50
C GLY A 218 7.72 14.51 -2.43
N LYS A 219 7.85 15.76 -1.99
CA LYS A 219 8.73 16.21 -0.89
C LYS A 219 8.00 16.20 0.45
N PHE A 220 7.42 15.07 0.81
CA PHE A 220 6.70 14.89 2.06
C PHE A 220 7.02 13.55 2.73
N ASN A 221 6.83 13.48 4.04
CA ASN A 221 6.92 12.23 4.80
C ASN A 221 5.72 11.32 4.51
N TRP A 222 5.95 10.02 4.34
CA TRP A 222 4.94 9.03 3.95
C TRP A 222 3.72 8.95 4.87
N LYS A 223 3.84 9.43 6.11
CA LYS A 223 2.75 9.43 7.09
C LYS A 223 1.73 10.54 6.87
N VAL A 224 2.02 11.54 6.02
CA VAL A 224 1.15 12.70 5.79
C VAL A 224 -0.22 12.34 5.19
N PRO A 225 -0.33 11.46 4.17
CA PRO A 225 -1.63 10.97 3.66
C PRO A 225 -2.43 10.15 4.69
N GLY A 226 -1.86 9.90 5.88
CA GLY A 226 -2.56 9.18 6.94
C GLY A 226 -3.33 10.02 7.94
N ASN A 227 -3.23 11.34 7.80
CA ASN A 227 -3.82 12.29 8.72
C ASN A 227 -5.33 12.46 8.48
N ASP A 228 -6.09 12.74 9.55
CA ASP A 228 -7.52 13.11 9.47
C ASP A 228 -7.81 14.39 8.65
N PHE A 229 -6.78 15.17 8.27
CA PHE A 229 -6.91 16.25 7.28
C PHE A 229 -7.41 15.75 5.91
N ASP A 230 -7.24 14.46 5.61
CA ASP A 230 -7.80 13.84 4.42
C ASP A 230 -9.33 13.66 4.50
N GLN A 231 -9.95 13.65 5.69
CA GLN A 231 -11.42 13.62 5.79
C GLN A 231 -12.05 14.95 5.36
N GLU A 232 -11.49 16.08 5.79
CA GLU A 232 -11.97 17.41 5.38
C GLU A 232 -11.63 17.71 3.91
N THR A 233 -10.41 17.39 3.48
CA THR A 233 -10.00 17.60 2.09
C THR A 233 -10.69 16.64 1.12
N SER A 234 -11.05 15.40 1.52
CA SER A 234 -11.86 14.49 0.70
C SER A 234 -13.21 15.12 0.29
N SER A 235 -13.78 16.02 1.09
CA SER A 235 -15.01 16.73 0.73
C SER A 235 -14.78 17.84 -0.32
N ALA A 236 -13.57 18.40 -0.36
CA ALA A 236 -13.15 19.48 -1.27
C ALA A 236 -12.60 18.95 -2.60
N HIS A 237 -11.88 17.82 -2.59
CA HIS A 237 -11.45 17.06 -3.78
C HIS A 237 -12.59 16.78 -4.75
N LEU A 238 -13.77 16.55 -4.18
CA LEU A 238 -14.95 16.15 -4.91
C LEU A 238 -15.66 17.31 -5.63
N LYS A 239 -15.31 18.55 -5.33
CA LYS A 239 -16.12 19.70 -5.75
C LYS A 239 -15.51 20.51 -6.90
N SER A 240 -14.18 20.60 -7.08
CA SER A 240 -13.61 21.64 -7.95
C SER A 240 -13.04 21.19 -9.31
N SER A 241 -12.38 20.03 -9.42
CA SER A 241 -11.80 19.55 -10.71
C SER A 241 -12.47 18.29 -11.25
N LEU A 242 -12.60 17.24 -10.42
CA LEU A 242 -13.20 15.96 -10.85
C LEU A 242 -14.73 15.99 -10.97
N SER A 243 -15.41 16.99 -10.39
CA SER A 243 -16.85 17.19 -10.55
C SER A 243 -17.26 17.36 -12.01
N ARG A 244 -16.36 17.88 -12.87
CA ARG A 244 -16.57 17.99 -14.33
C ARG A 244 -16.53 16.65 -15.05
N LEU A 245 -15.73 15.69 -14.56
CA LEU A 245 -15.56 14.37 -15.17
C LEU A 245 -16.60 13.35 -14.71
N PHE A 246 -17.06 13.45 -13.46
CA PHE A 246 -17.76 12.35 -12.80
C PHE A 246 -19.10 12.74 -12.12
N GLY A 247 -19.54 13.99 -12.26
CA GLY A 247 -20.81 14.48 -11.74
C GLY A 247 -20.84 14.65 -10.21
N PRO A 248 -21.98 15.12 -9.65
CA PRO A 248 -22.08 15.51 -8.23
C PRO A 248 -22.19 14.34 -7.22
N SER A 249 -21.96 13.09 -7.63
CA SER A 249 -22.09 11.93 -6.74
C SER A 249 -20.92 11.85 -5.74
N ALA A 250 -21.19 11.41 -4.50
CA ALA A 250 -20.15 11.19 -3.48
C ALA A 250 -19.13 10.14 -3.95
N ALA A 251 -17.84 10.51 -3.99
CA ALA A 251 -16.78 9.50 -4.06
C ALA A 251 -16.54 8.88 -2.68
N GLY A 252 -15.85 7.76 -2.67
CA GLY A 252 -15.28 7.21 -1.47
C GLY A 252 -13.88 6.68 -1.70
N GLN A 253 -13.27 6.35 -0.58
CA GLN A 253 -11.92 5.83 -0.52
C GLN A 253 -11.92 4.50 0.22
N LEU A 254 -11.06 3.59 -0.21
CA LEU A 254 -10.66 2.42 0.57
C LEU A 254 -9.21 2.62 0.98
N ARG A 255 -8.97 2.71 2.28
CA ARG A 255 -7.65 2.96 2.83
C ARG A 255 -7.04 1.67 3.37
N PHE A 256 -5.96 1.25 2.73
CA PHE A 256 -5.12 0.12 3.11
C PHE A 256 -3.86 0.66 3.79
N SER A 257 -3.88 0.70 5.12
CA SER A 257 -2.72 1.09 5.92
C SER A 257 -1.54 0.13 5.65
N PRO A 258 -0.29 0.61 5.55
CA PRO A 258 0.12 2.00 5.77
C PRO A 258 0.12 2.88 4.52
N LEU A 259 0.17 2.30 3.33
CA LEU A 259 0.73 2.99 2.15
C LEU A 259 -0.22 3.13 0.96
N THR A 260 -1.46 2.64 1.03
CA THR A 260 -2.29 2.52 -0.16
C THR A 260 -3.69 3.08 0.06
N THR A 261 -4.14 3.90 -0.88
CA THR A 261 -5.51 4.43 -0.92
C THR A 261 -6.11 4.20 -2.29
N ILE A 262 -7.30 3.62 -2.33
CA ILE A 262 -8.09 3.43 -3.55
C ILE A 262 -9.14 4.52 -3.60
N TYR A 263 -9.23 5.21 -4.73
CA TYR A 263 -10.22 6.23 -5.00
C TYR A 263 -11.23 5.69 -6.00
N SER A 264 -12.51 5.70 -5.62
CA SER A 264 -13.59 5.24 -6.46
C SER A 264 -14.83 6.12 -6.29
N GLN A 265 -15.55 6.33 -7.38
CA GLN A 265 -16.77 7.12 -7.39
C GLN A 265 -17.89 6.36 -8.09
N LYS A 266 -19.10 6.48 -7.55
CA LYS A 266 -20.30 5.92 -8.18
C LYS A 266 -20.56 6.66 -9.50
N GLY A 267 -20.79 5.91 -10.57
CA GLY A 267 -20.98 6.46 -11.92
C GLY A 267 -19.68 6.69 -12.71
N SER A 268 -18.52 6.70 -12.05
CA SER A 268 -17.24 6.78 -12.77
C SER A 268 -16.92 5.46 -13.49
N PRO A 269 -16.46 5.52 -14.76
CA PRO A 269 -16.00 4.35 -15.51
C PRO A 269 -14.66 3.81 -15.00
N ILE A 270 -13.94 4.59 -14.18
CA ILE A 270 -12.62 4.25 -13.67
C ILE A 270 -12.57 4.32 -12.14
N TRP A 271 -11.56 3.68 -11.59
CA TRP A 271 -11.07 3.90 -10.24
C TRP A 271 -9.55 3.84 -10.28
N TYR A 272 -8.89 4.43 -9.29
CA TYR A 272 -7.43 4.46 -9.26
C TYR A 272 -6.89 4.21 -7.86
N GLN A 273 -5.72 3.59 -7.82
CA GLN A 273 -4.95 3.31 -6.62
C GLN A 273 -3.79 4.29 -6.54
N LEU A 274 -3.60 4.92 -5.38
CA LEU A 274 -2.37 5.60 -5.03
C LEU A 274 -1.59 4.76 -4.04
N THR A 275 -0.34 4.45 -4.37
CA THR A 275 0.62 3.76 -3.48
C THR A 275 1.75 4.71 -3.13
N TYR A 276 1.89 5.04 -1.85
CA TYR A 276 2.86 5.98 -1.32
C TYR A 276 4.13 5.22 -0.94
N SER A 277 5.16 5.27 -1.78
CA SER A 277 6.41 4.54 -1.58
C SER A 277 7.46 5.46 -0.93
N PRO A 278 7.73 5.32 0.38
CA PRO A 278 8.74 6.14 1.03
C PRO A 278 10.14 5.86 0.49
N GLU A 279 10.87 6.91 0.15
CA GLU A 279 12.30 6.83 -0.21
C GLU A 279 13.20 7.35 0.92
N SER A 280 12.70 8.31 1.69
CA SER A 280 13.38 8.89 2.84
C SER A 280 12.37 9.53 3.78
N VAL A 281 12.84 10.04 4.92
CA VAL A 281 12.00 10.80 5.86
C VAL A 281 11.33 12.04 5.23
N ARG A 282 11.85 12.56 4.11
CA ARG A 282 11.31 13.77 3.43
C ARG A 282 10.86 13.53 1.98
N ARG A 283 10.92 12.31 1.48
CA ARG A 283 10.59 12.00 0.08
C ARG A 283 9.74 10.75 -0.01
N THR A 284 8.63 10.87 -0.72
CA THR A 284 7.69 9.79 -0.99
C THR A 284 7.31 9.85 -2.45
N THR A 285 7.45 8.72 -3.14
CA THR A 285 7.04 8.56 -4.54
C THR A 285 5.63 8.00 -4.57
N VAL A 286 4.72 8.70 -5.24
CA VAL A 286 3.31 8.31 -5.35
C VAL A 286 3.10 7.64 -6.69
N ARG A 287 2.87 6.33 -6.67
CA ARG A 287 2.49 5.59 -7.87
C ARG A 287 0.97 5.61 -8.02
N CYS A 288 0.49 6.01 -9.18
CA CYS A 288 -0.90 5.87 -9.58
C CYS A 288 -1.07 4.64 -10.47
N ASP A 289 -2.04 3.79 -10.16
CA ASP A 289 -2.49 2.68 -11.01
C ASP A 289 -3.96 2.89 -11.33
N VAL A 290 -4.33 2.90 -12.62
CA VAL A 290 -5.70 3.19 -13.06
C VAL A 290 -6.36 1.95 -13.65
N TYR A 291 -7.61 1.74 -13.27
CA TYR A 291 -8.41 0.60 -13.68
C TYR A 291 -9.78 1.06 -14.15
N SER A 292 -10.37 0.34 -15.10
CA SER A 292 -11.75 0.56 -15.53
C SER A 292 -12.64 -0.61 -15.17
N LYS A 293 -13.91 -0.31 -14.89
CA LYS A 293 -14.99 -1.29 -14.63
C LYS A 293 -15.57 -1.93 -15.90
N SER A 294 -15.14 -1.46 -17.07
CA SER A 294 -15.52 -2.00 -18.36
C SER A 294 -14.33 -1.99 -19.30
N LYS A 295 -14.41 -2.74 -20.40
CA LYS A 295 -13.43 -2.56 -21.47
C LYS A 295 -13.56 -1.13 -22.01
N GLN A 296 -12.50 -0.35 -21.86
CA GLN A 296 -12.44 1.02 -22.34
C GLN A 296 -11.61 1.10 -23.61
N ASP A 297 -11.94 2.07 -24.46
CA ASP A 297 -11.04 2.48 -25.53
C ASP A 297 -9.81 3.14 -24.90
N SER A 298 -8.64 2.52 -25.06
CA SER A 298 -7.36 3.04 -24.57
C SER A 298 -7.07 4.45 -25.10
N SER A 299 -7.57 4.82 -26.29
CA SER A 299 -7.41 6.18 -26.84
C SER A 299 -8.19 7.22 -26.03
N TYR A 300 -9.38 6.90 -25.53
CA TYR A 300 -10.17 7.82 -24.72
C TYR A 300 -9.51 8.08 -23.36
N PHE A 301 -9.01 7.02 -22.72
CA PHE A 301 -8.28 7.16 -21.46
C PHE A 301 -7.06 8.09 -21.61
N GLU A 302 -6.19 7.82 -22.59
CA GLU A 302 -4.95 8.58 -22.77
C GLU A 302 -5.20 10.04 -23.17
N LYS A 303 -6.21 10.32 -24.00
CA LYS A 303 -6.47 11.69 -24.50
C LYS A 303 -7.35 12.55 -23.60
N SER A 304 -8.22 11.93 -22.81
CA SER A 304 -9.26 12.66 -22.07
C SER A 304 -9.14 12.50 -20.56
N LEU A 305 -9.05 11.27 -20.05
CA LEU A 305 -9.09 11.03 -18.60
C LEU A 305 -7.74 11.21 -17.91
N LYS A 306 -6.65 10.78 -18.55
CA LYS A 306 -5.32 10.79 -17.97
C LYS A 306 -4.79 12.21 -17.66
N PRO A 307 -4.89 13.21 -18.54
CA PRO A 307 -4.39 14.56 -18.24
C PRO A 307 -5.07 15.18 -17.01
N ASP A 308 -6.38 15.01 -16.89
CA ASP A 308 -7.15 15.52 -15.75
C ASP A 308 -6.78 14.78 -14.44
N LEU A 309 -6.56 13.48 -14.52
CA LEU A 309 -6.12 12.69 -13.36
C LEU A 309 -4.68 13.04 -12.94
N GLU A 310 -3.79 13.34 -13.89
CA GLU A 310 -2.45 13.86 -13.62
C GLU A 310 -2.52 15.21 -12.87
N VAL A 311 -3.39 16.13 -13.29
CA VAL A 311 -3.59 17.40 -12.59
C VAL A 311 -4.07 17.16 -11.15
N GLU A 312 -5.03 16.26 -10.96
CA GLU A 312 -5.56 15.93 -9.64
C GLU A 312 -4.48 15.34 -8.72
N ILE A 313 -3.69 14.37 -9.21
CA ILE A 313 -2.64 13.73 -8.40
C ILE A 313 -1.54 14.72 -8.04
N ASN A 314 -1.15 15.60 -8.96
CA ASN A 314 -0.19 16.67 -8.67
C ASN A 314 -0.72 17.64 -7.61
N SER A 315 -2.02 17.98 -7.66
CA SER A 315 -2.69 18.76 -6.60
C SER A 315 -2.67 18.02 -5.25
N ILE A 316 -2.87 16.70 -5.27
CA ILE A 316 -2.78 15.87 -4.06
C ILE A 316 -1.37 15.92 -3.46
N VAL A 317 -0.35 15.66 -4.27
CA VAL A 317 1.06 15.70 -3.84
C VAL A 317 1.42 17.07 -3.27
N ARG A 318 1.06 18.17 -3.95
CA ARG A 318 1.35 19.53 -3.48
C ARG A 318 0.77 19.82 -2.11
N ARG A 319 -0.49 19.44 -1.85
CA ARG A 319 -1.10 19.63 -0.53
C ARG A 319 -0.40 18.82 0.56
N HIS A 320 0.06 17.60 0.23
CA HIS A 320 0.86 16.81 1.17
C HIS A 320 2.20 17.50 1.47
N GLU A 321 2.85 18.10 0.48
CA GLU A 321 4.07 18.91 0.70
C GLU A 321 3.81 20.12 1.61
N GLU A 322 2.76 20.90 1.33
CA GLU A 322 2.36 22.06 2.15
C GLU A 322 2.01 21.65 3.59
N THR A 323 1.34 20.50 3.76
CA THR A 323 1.01 19.94 5.07
C THR A 323 2.27 19.48 5.80
N TYR A 324 3.17 18.80 5.09
CA TYR A 324 4.44 18.36 5.64
C TYR A 324 5.31 19.53 6.11
N GLU A 325 5.38 20.62 5.35
CA GLU A 325 6.14 21.82 5.71
C GLU A 325 5.65 22.41 7.04
N LYS A 326 4.33 22.48 7.25
CA LYS A 326 3.72 22.92 8.51
C LYS A 326 4.05 21.97 9.66
N LEU A 327 3.93 20.65 9.44
CA LEU A 327 4.20 19.64 10.46
C LEU A 327 5.69 19.59 10.86
N ALA A 328 6.59 19.74 9.89
CA ALA A 328 8.02 19.68 10.10
C ALA A 328 8.62 20.94 10.73
N SER A 329 7.96 22.10 10.60
CA SER A 329 8.42 23.39 11.12
C SER A 329 7.90 23.76 12.51
N SER A 330 6.77 23.18 12.95
CA SER A 330 6.20 23.51 14.27
C SER A 330 7.06 22.97 15.44
N VAL A 331 7.57 23.88 16.27
CA VAL A 331 8.48 23.60 17.41
C VAL A 331 7.76 22.91 18.59
N LEU A 332 6.42 22.91 18.61
CA LEU A 332 5.59 22.20 19.60
C LEU A 332 4.47 21.45 18.85
N SER A 333 4.70 20.16 18.65
CA SER A 333 3.82 19.21 17.98
C SER A 333 2.54 18.92 18.79
N LEU A 334 1.62 19.88 18.89
CA LEU A 334 0.23 19.62 19.27
C LEU A 334 -0.59 19.04 18.09
N TYR A 335 0.05 18.19 17.28
CA TYR A 335 -0.67 17.36 16.34
C TYR A 335 -1.38 16.28 17.14
N HIS A 336 -2.71 16.35 17.16
CA HIS A 336 -3.59 15.30 17.65
C HIS A 336 -3.89 14.41 16.45
N GLY A 337 -3.09 13.37 16.27
CA GLY A 337 -3.35 12.39 15.22
C GLY A 337 -4.55 11.51 15.51
N GLY A 338 -5.12 10.93 14.46
CA GLY A 338 -6.13 9.88 14.60
C GLY A 338 -5.52 8.56 15.06
N ASP A 339 -6.39 7.57 15.31
CA ASP A 339 -6.05 6.26 15.85
C ASP A 339 -4.96 5.52 15.04
N GLU A 340 -4.84 5.78 13.74
CA GLU A 340 -3.81 5.14 12.91
C GLU A 340 -2.39 5.62 13.23
N HIS A 341 -2.17 6.91 13.47
CA HIS A 341 -0.85 7.39 13.86
C HIS A 341 -0.43 6.84 15.22
N ALA A 342 -1.39 6.68 16.14
CA ALA A 342 -1.15 6.01 17.41
C ALA A 342 -0.72 4.56 17.18
N ALA A 343 -1.44 3.80 16.36
CA ALA A 343 -1.09 2.41 16.04
C ALA A 343 0.31 2.30 15.41
N LEU A 344 0.64 3.16 14.43
CA LEU A 344 1.96 3.16 13.79
C LEU A 344 3.08 3.53 14.78
N ALA A 345 2.83 4.44 15.72
CA ALA A 345 3.79 4.79 16.75
C ALA A 345 3.99 3.66 17.75
N ASP A 346 2.90 3.00 18.19
CA ASP A 346 2.93 1.85 19.08
C ASP A 346 3.76 0.72 18.44
N MET A 347 3.57 0.40 17.15
CA MET A 347 4.39 -0.58 16.42
C MET A 347 5.89 -0.24 16.43
N VAL A 348 6.24 1.03 16.22
CA VAL A 348 7.64 1.50 16.21
C VAL A 348 8.25 1.37 17.60
N ASP A 349 7.51 1.77 18.63
CA ASP A 349 7.99 1.77 20.01
C ASP A 349 8.11 0.32 20.54
N GLU A 350 7.17 -0.57 20.21
CA GLU A 350 7.25 -2.01 20.52
C GLU A 350 8.48 -2.66 19.88
N HIS A 351 8.72 -2.42 18.59
CA HIS A 351 9.89 -2.94 17.89
C HIS A 351 11.20 -2.40 18.49
N ALA A 352 11.25 -1.10 18.80
CA ALA A 352 12.42 -0.49 19.43
C ALA A 352 12.74 -1.11 20.80
N ASN A 353 11.72 -1.37 21.60
CA ASN A 353 11.87 -2.03 22.90
C ASN A 353 12.41 -3.45 22.75
N LYS A 354 11.96 -4.18 21.72
CA LYS A 354 12.47 -5.52 21.40
C LYS A 354 13.93 -5.50 20.97
N GLU A 355 14.32 -4.59 20.07
CA GLU A 355 15.73 -4.41 19.67
C GLU A 355 16.61 -4.08 20.89
N LYS A 356 16.10 -3.24 21.80
CA LYS A 356 16.80 -2.89 23.03
C LYS A 356 16.98 -4.09 23.96
N SER A 357 15.95 -4.93 24.13
CA SER A 357 16.04 -6.12 24.97
C SER A 357 16.98 -7.19 24.39
N GLU A 358 17.04 -7.31 23.08
CA GLU A 358 17.94 -8.24 22.38
C GLU A 358 19.36 -7.69 22.23
N GLY A 359 19.56 -6.39 22.44
CA GLY A 359 20.86 -5.72 22.30
C GLY A 359 21.34 -5.61 20.85
N ALA A 360 20.45 -5.82 19.87
CA ALA A 360 20.79 -5.85 18.45
C ALA A 360 19.62 -5.36 17.58
N GLU A 361 19.95 -4.94 16.35
CA GLU A 361 18.94 -4.60 15.35
C GLU A 361 18.22 -5.86 14.85
N ILE A 362 16.88 -5.83 14.86
CA ILE A 362 16.05 -6.93 14.37
C ILE A 362 15.63 -6.57 12.95
N LYS A 363 15.92 -7.47 11.99
CA LYS A 363 15.62 -7.29 10.57
C LYS A 363 14.60 -8.33 10.09
N PRO A 364 13.29 -8.11 10.27
CA PRO A 364 12.27 -9.10 9.93
C PRO A 364 12.30 -9.54 8.47
N ALA A 365 12.62 -8.62 7.54
CA ALA A 365 12.75 -8.94 6.12
C ALA A 365 14.10 -9.54 5.70
N ALA A 366 15.03 -9.79 6.64
CA ALA A 366 16.28 -10.43 6.30
C ALA A 366 16.04 -11.89 5.92
N VAL A 367 16.56 -12.28 4.75
CA VAL A 367 16.58 -13.66 4.29
C VAL A 367 18.02 -14.14 4.26
N ASN A 368 18.31 -15.21 4.99
CA ASN A 368 19.66 -15.77 5.04
C ASN A 368 19.97 -16.49 3.73
N GLN A 369 21.00 -16.02 3.01
CA GLN A 369 21.56 -16.78 1.90
C GLN A 369 22.51 -17.85 2.46
N CYS A 370 21.99 -19.05 2.72
CA CYS A 370 22.86 -20.17 3.06
C CYS A 370 23.63 -20.60 1.80
N ARG A 371 24.91 -20.25 1.72
CA ARG A 371 25.82 -20.75 0.68
C ARG A 371 26.45 -22.04 1.21
N SER A 372 26.20 -23.17 0.56
CA SER A 372 26.88 -24.41 0.92
C SER A 372 28.39 -24.25 0.79
N LYS A 373 29.17 -25.05 1.54
CA LYS A 373 30.63 -25.11 1.34
C LYS A 373 30.98 -25.44 -0.12
N ASP A 374 30.12 -26.21 -0.78
CA ASP A 374 30.30 -26.58 -2.17
C ASP A 374 29.93 -25.46 -3.15
N TYR A 375 29.00 -24.56 -2.80
CA TYR A 375 28.79 -23.31 -3.54
C TYR A 375 30.07 -22.45 -3.53
N ALA A 376 30.73 -22.32 -2.37
CA ALA A 376 31.97 -21.54 -2.27
C ALA A 376 33.10 -22.17 -3.08
N LYS A 377 33.20 -23.51 -3.10
CA LYS A 377 34.14 -24.23 -4.00
C LYS A 377 33.78 -24.00 -5.48
N ALA A 378 32.50 -24.08 -5.85
CA ALA A 378 32.04 -23.82 -7.21
C ALA A 378 32.39 -22.39 -7.69
N GLU A 379 32.25 -21.40 -6.80
CA GLU A 379 32.65 -20.02 -7.07
C GLU A 379 34.18 -19.87 -7.14
N GLY A 380 34.92 -20.57 -6.25
CA GLY A 380 36.39 -20.56 -6.18
C GLY A 380 37.11 -21.30 -7.33
N SER A 381 36.57 -22.41 -7.82
CA SER A 381 37.13 -23.16 -8.96
C SER A 381 37.19 -22.34 -10.25
N LYS A 382 36.40 -21.26 -10.35
CA LYS A 382 36.49 -20.28 -11.45
C LYS A 382 37.77 -19.45 -11.42
N TYR A 383 38.39 -19.26 -10.26
CA TYR A 383 39.65 -18.54 -10.14
C TYR A 383 40.85 -19.42 -10.47
N ILE A 384 40.77 -20.72 -10.15
CA ILE A 384 41.83 -21.69 -10.44
C ILE A 384 41.86 -22.05 -11.94
N THR A 385 40.70 -22.18 -12.60
CA THR A 385 40.66 -22.41 -14.05
C THR A 385 41.09 -21.20 -14.89
N LYS A 386 41.00 -19.97 -14.33
CA LYS A 386 41.50 -18.77 -15.00
C LYS A 386 42.98 -18.52 -14.77
N SER A 387 43.58 -19.01 -13.67
CA SER A 387 45.03 -18.96 -13.45
C SER A 387 45.78 -20.05 -14.22
N LEU A 388 45.18 -21.23 -14.40
CA LEU A 388 45.79 -22.34 -15.16
C LEU A 388 45.79 -22.14 -16.70
N LEU A 389 45.16 -21.08 -17.22
CA LEU A 389 45.17 -20.73 -18.64
C LEU A 389 46.07 -19.52 -18.97
N LEU A 390 46.81 -18.98 -18.01
CA LEU A 390 47.77 -17.88 -18.22
C LEU A 390 49.24 -18.26 -17.99
N ASP A 391 49.53 -19.47 -17.50
CA ASP A 391 50.90 -19.95 -17.26
C ASP A 391 51.29 -21.07 -18.23
N GLY A 392 51.04 -20.85 -19.53
CA GLY A 392 51.33 -21.83 -20.59
C GLY A 392 51.78 -21.18 -21.89
N ASN A 393 52.86 -20.40 -21.85
CA ASN A 393 53.80 -20.28 -22.97
C ASN A 393 55.06 -19.52 -22.53
N GLY A 394 56.00 -20.29 -21.98
CA GLY A 394 57.41 -19.93 -21.94
C GLY A 394 58.20 -20.87 -22.87
N HIS A 395 58.99 -20.25 -23.74
CA HIS A 395 60.22 -20.75 -24.37
C HIS A 395 60.12 -21.43 -25.73
N GLY A 396 60.68 -20.70 -26.71
CA GLY A 396 61.08 -21.07 -28.06
C GLY A 396 61.80 -19.88 -28.66
#